data_AF-A0A3N4UHS1-F1
#
_entry.id   AF-A0A3N4UHS1-F1
#
_cell.length_a   1.000
_cell.length_b   1.000
_cell.length_c   1.000
_cell.angle_alpha   90.00
_cell.angle_beta   90.00
_cell.angle_gamma   90.00
#
_symmetry.space_group_name_H-M   'P 1'
#
loop_
_entity.id
_entity.type
_entity.pdbx_description
1 polymer ?
#
loop_
_entity_poly.entity_id
_entity_poly.type
_entity_poly.pdbx_seq_one_letter_code
_entity_poly.pdbx_strand_id
1 'polypeptide(L)'
;MRAIKEARKFIERNPTEPAAKTLAKLVLALEKEADFPLTDLYSALDHDQFRLALRILEEWRLDRYYLGKARLFEVSMLAHGMAQAGDAEPSGPRSADAASTATEKKPEKR
;
A
#
# COMPACT_ATOMS: atom_id res chain seq x y z
N MET A 1 10.53 -3.10 -15.14
CA MET A 1 10.11 -4.50 -14.96
C MET A 1 10.89 -5.52 -15.80
N ARG A 2 11.83 -5.12 -16.68
CA ARG A 2 12.61 -6.05 -17.50
C ARG A 2 13.87 -6.52 -16.75
N ALA A 3 14.53 -5.62 -16.03
CA ALA A 3 15.76 -5.93 -15.31
C ALA A 3 15.52 -6.89 -14.13
N ILE A 4 14.43 -6.72 -13.38
CA ILE A 4 14.07 -7.65 -12.29
C ILE A 4 13.79 -9.06 -12.85
N LYS A 5 13.12 -9.15 -14.01
CA LYS A 5 12.86 -10.43 -14.68
C LYS A 5 14.15 -11.06 -15.24
N GLU A 6 15.06 -10.26 -15.78
CA GLU A 6 16.39 -10.72 -16.22
C GLU A 6 17.21 -11.24 -15.04
N ALA A 7 17.25 -10.52 -13.93
CA ALA A 7 17.94 -10.93 -12.71
C ALA A 7 17.39 -12.26 -12.17
N ARG A 8 16.05 -12.41 -12.13
CA ARG A 8 15.40 -13.67 -11.74
C ARG A 8 15.86 -14.83 -12.64
N LYS A 9 15.82 -14.65 -13.96
CA LYS A 9 16.25 -15.69 -14.92
C LYS A 9 17.74 -16.01 -14.78
N PHE A 10 18.58 -15.02 -14.49
CA PHE A 10 20.00 -15.20 -14.28
C PHE A 10 20.27 -16.05 -13.03
N ILE A 11 19.63 -15.71 -11.91
CA ILE A 11 19.74 -16.45 -10.64
C ILE A 11 19.22 -17.89 -10.79
N GLU A 12 18.11 -18.09 -11.52
CA GLU A 12 17.54 -19.42 -11.78
C GLU A 12 18.46 -20.30 -12.64
N ARG A 13 19.16 -19.71 -13.62
CA ARG A 13 20.10 -20.44 -14.48
C ARG A 13 21.41 -20.79 -13.79
N ASN A 14 21.93 -19.88 -12.97
CA ASN A 14 23.26 -20.00 -12.38
C ASN A 14 23.23 -19.85 -10.84
N PRO A 15 22.46 -20.68 -10.11
CA PRO A 15 22.20 -20.46 -8.67
C PRO A 15 23.46 -20.58 -7.78
N THR A 16 24.51 -21.24 -8.25
CA THR A 16 25.75 -21.44 -7.51
C THR A 16 26.79 -20.35 -7.76
N GLU A 17 26.60 -19.54 -8.81
CA GLU A 17 27.55 -18.52 -9.23
C GLU A 17 27.64 -17.40 -8.18
N PRO A 18 28.86 -16.89 -7.87
CA PRO A 18 29.02 -15.78 -6.93
C PRO A 18 28.16 -14.57 -7.29
N ALA A 19 28.09 -14.22 -8.57
CA ALA A 19 27.28 -13.12 -9.08
C ALA A 19 25.79 -13.29 -8.80
N ALA A 20 25.25 -14.49 -9.01
CA ALA A 20 23.84 -14.80 -8.74
C ALA A 20 23.52 -14.66 -7.24
N LYS A 21 24.43 -15.11 -6.36
CA LYS A 21 24.30 -14.95 -4.91
C LYS A 21 24.34 -13.47 -4.50
N THR A 22 25.23 -12.69 -5.09
CA THR A 22 25.32 -11.24 -4.85
C THR A 22 24.07 -10.51 -5.30
N LEU A 23 23.54 -10.81 -6.49
CA LEU A 23 22.29 -10.23 -6.99
C LEU A 23 21.07 -10.63 -6.13
N ALA A 24 21.00 -11.88 -5.68
CA ALA A 24 19.95 -12.32 -4.75
C ALA A 24 20.03 -11.59 -3.41
N LYS A 25 21.24 -11.43 -2.85
CA LYS A 25 21.49 -10.68 -1.62
C LYS A 25 21.09 -9.20 -1.77
N LEU A 26 21.38 -8.59 -2.92
CA LEU A 26 20.98 -7.21 -3.23
C LEU A 26 19.46 -7.05 -3.18
N VAL A 27 18.71 -7.92 -3.88
CA VAL A 27 17.24 -7.85 -3.90
C VAL A 27 16.65 -8.07 -2.50
N LEU A 28 17.18 -9.02 -1.72
CA LEU A 28 16.74 -9.25 -0.34
C LEU A 28 17.02 -8.05 0.58
N ALA A 29 18.17 -7.38 0.41
CA ALA A 29 18.49 -6.19 1.17
C ALA A 29 17.56 -5.02 0.81
N LEU A 30 17.25 -4.85 -0.47
CA LEU A 30 16.32 -3.82 -0.95
C LEU A 30 14.89 -4.03 -0.42
N GLU A 31 14.42 -5.28 -0.36
CA GLU A 31 13.10 -5.61 0.19
C GLU A 31 13.02 -5.37 1.71
N LYS A 32 14.08 -5.74 2.43
CA LYS A 32 14.14 -5.61 3.91
C LYS A 32 14.60 -4.24 4.38
N GLU A 33 14.92 -3.32 3.48
CA GLU A 33 15.56 -2.03 3.80
C GLU A 33 16.81 -2.21 4.67
N ALA A 34 17.58 -3.26 4.37
CA ALA A 34 18.78 -3.63 5.10
C ALA A 34 20.04 -3.13 4.41
N ASP A 35 21.14 -3.08 5.16
CA ASP A 35 22.44 -2.69 4.62
C ASP A 35 22.95 -3.68 3.58
N PHE A 36 23.48 -3.12 2.49
CA PHE A 36 24.18 -3.89 1.46
C PHE A 36 25.54 -3.23 1.19
N PRO A 37 26.66 -3.97 1.37
CA PRO A 37 27.99 -3.41 1.13
C PRO A 37 28.23 -3.18 -0.36
N LEU A 38 28.41 -1.92 -0.77
CA LEU A 38 28.60 -1.54 -2.17
C LEU A 38 29.82 -2.20 -2.82
N THR A 39 30.82 -2.55 -2.01
CA THR A 39 32.02 -3.26 -2.47
C THR A 39 31.70 -4.61 -3.11
N ASP A 40 30.66 -5.29 -2.66
CA ASP A 40 30.22 -6.59 -3.22
C ASP A 40 29.76 -6.43 -4.68
N LEU A 41 29.24 -5.25 -5.07
CA LEU A 41 28.88 -4.99 -6.46
C LEU A 41 30.13 -4.90 -7.36
N TYR A 42 31.23 -4.35 -6.86
CA TYR A 42 32.46 -4.18 -7.65
C TYR A 42 33.36 -5.42 -7.64
N SER A 43 33.33 -6.20 -6.56
CA SER A 43 34.24 -7.34 -6.38
C SER A 43 33.66 -8.67 -6.87
N ALA A 44 32.33 -8.84 -6.79
CA ALA A 44 31.69 -10.13 -7.07
C ALA A 44 30.92 -10.18 -8.40
N LEU A 45 30.85 -9.06 -9.13
CA LEU A 45 30.15 -8.96 -10.41
C LEU A 45 31.14 -8.57 -11.52
N ASP A 46 30.93 -9.14 -12.70
CA ASP A 46 31.52 -8.63 -13.93
C ASP A 46 30.80 -7.34 -14.40
N HIS A 47 31.27 -6.75 -15.49
CA HIS A 47 30.73 -5.49 -16.01
C HIS A 47 29.25 -5.58 -16.42
N ASP A 48 28.83 -6.70 -17.01
CA ASP A 48 27.46 -6.88 -17.50
C ASP A 48 26.49 -7.15 -16.34
N GLN A 49 26.94 -7.93 -15.37
CA GLN A 49 26.25 -8.21 -14.11
C GLN A 49 26.14 -6.96 -13.24
N PHE A 50 27.18 -6.13 -13.19
CA PHE A 50 27.14 -4.83 -12.51
C PHE A 50 26.13 -3.89 -13.18
N ARG A 51 26.12 -3.79 -14.51
CA ARG A 51 25.08 -3.04 -15.23
C ARG A 51 23.68 -3.59 -14.97
N LEU A 52 23.53 -4.91 -14.86
CA LEU A 52 22.26 -5.52 -14.49
C LEU A 52 21.84 -5.09 -13.07
N ALA A 53 22.76 -5.10 -12.10
CA ALA A 53 22.51 -4.63 -10.74
C ALA A 53 22.04 -3.16 -10.69
N LEU A 54 22.67 -2.27 -11.46
CA LEU A 54 22.25 -0.87 -11.55
C LEU A 54 20.82 -0.74 -12.14
N ARG A 55 20.51 -1.50 -13.20
CA ARG A 55 19.16 -1.52 -13.78
C ARG A 55 18.12 -2.05 -12.80
N ILE A 56 18.47 -3.03 -11.94
CA ILE A 56 17.59 -3.49 -10.85
C ILE A 56 17.30 -2.34 -9.90
N LEU A 57 18.31 -1.60 -9.45
CA LEU A 57 18.14 -0.47 -8.52
C LEU A 57 17.24 0.63 -9.09
N GLU A 58 17.41 0.95 -10.37
CA GLU A 58 16.58 1.94 -11.06
C GLU A 58 15.11 1.51 -11.12
N GLU A 59 14.86 0.27 -11.54
CA GLU A 59 13.49 -0.27 -11.59
C GLU A 59 12.86 -0.40 -10.20
N TRP A 60 13.64 -0.81 -9.19
CA TRP A 60 13.17 -0.95 -7.81
C TRP A 60 12.73 0.37 -7.21
N ARG A 61 13.48 1.44 -7.48
CA ARG A 61 13.15 2.80 -7.04
C ARG A 61 11.83 3.28 -7.65
N LEU A 62 11.59 2.96 -8.94
CA LEU A 62 10.33 3.28 -9.60
C LEU A 62 9.17 2.50 -8.99
N ASP A 63 9.32 1.20 -8.78
CA ASP A 63 8.27 0.34 -8.23
C ASP A 63 7.82 0.80 -6.83
N ARG A 64 8.77 1.12 -5.95
CA ARG A 64 8.48 1.66 -4.61
C ARG A 64 7.78 3.03 -4.65
N TYR A 65 8.07 3.85 -5.65
CA TYR A 65 7.38 5.14 -5.83
C TYR A 65 5.92 4.94 -6.27
N TYR A 66 5.63 3.92 -7.08
CA TYR A 66 4.26 3.54 -7.44
C TYR A 66 3.49 2.95 -6.25
N LEU A 67 4.12 2.09 -5.45
CA LEU A 67 3.57 1.56 -4.19
C LEU A 67 3.26 2.70 -3.19
N GLY A 68 4.18 3.66 -3.03
CA GLY A 68 3.98 4.82 -2.16
C GLY A 68 2.81 5.70 -2.60
N LYS A 69 2.66 5.94 -3.91
CA LYS A 69 1.51 6.67 -4.46
C LYS A 69 0.20 5.91 -4.26
N ALA A 70 0.18 4.59 -4.46
CA ALA A 70 -1.00 3.77 -4.21
C ALA A 70 -1.44 3.83 -2.74
N ARG A 71 -0.48 3.69 -1.81
CA ARG A 71 -0.75 3.80 -0.37
C ARG A 71 -1.23 5.19 0.03
N LEU A 72 -0.64 6.25 -0.52
CA LEU A 72 -1.10 7.62 -0.28
C LEU A 72 -2.52 7.84 -0.81
N PHE A 73 -2.83 7.30 -1.99
CA PHE A 73 -4.16 7.37 -2.59
C PHE A 73 -5.20 6.62 -1.74
N GLU A 74 -4.88 5.41 -1.26
CA GLU A 74 -5.73 4.65 -0.34
C GLU A 74 -5.99 5.40 0.97
N VAL A 75 -4.95 5.92 1.62
CA VAL A 75 -5.08 6.70 2.86
C VAL A 75 -5.89 7.98 2.61
N SER A 76 -5.70 8.63 1.46
CA SER A 76 -6.46 9.81 1.07
C SER A 76 -7.93 9.50 0.83
N MET A 77 -8.26 8.37 0.21
CA MET A 77 -9.65 7.91 0.04
C MET A 77 -10.31 7.58 1.38
N LEU A 78 -9.59 6.91 2.29
CA LEU A 78 -10.09 6.62 3.63
C LEU A 78 -10.36 7.90 4.43
N ALA A 79 -9.43 8.87 4.39
CA ALA A 79 -9.60 10.17 5.03
C ALA A 79 -10.76 10.97 4.43
N HIS A 80 -10.92 10.94 3.10
CA HIS A 80 -12.04 11.61 2.42
C HIS A 80 -13.39 10.93 2.72
N GLY A 81 -13.43 9.60 2.79
CA GLY A 81 -14.62 8.85 3.19
C GLY A 81 -15.00 9.08 4.66
N MET A 82 -14.03 9.22 5.55
CA MET A 82 -14.26 9.62 6.95
C MET A 82 -14.75 11.07 7.06
N ALA A 83 -14.25 11.99 6.24
CA ALA A 83 -14.73 13.38 6.23
C ALA A 83 -16.21 13.48 5.84
N GLN A 84 -16.69 12.62 4.92
CA GLN A 84 -18.12 12.56 4.57
C GLN A 84 -19.01 11.90 5.64
N ALA A 85 -18.44 11.03 6.49
CA ALA A 85 -19.18 10.41 7.59
C ALA A 85 -19.31 11.33 8.83
N GLY A 86 -18.44 12.34 8.97
CA GLY A 86 -18.48 13.34 10.04
C GLY A 86 -19.55 14.43 9.87
N ASP A 87 -20.05 14.65 8.65
CA ASP A 87 -21.19 15.55 8.38
C ASP A 87 -22.55 14.88 8.61
N ALA A 88 -22.57 13.60 9.02
CA ALA A 88 -23.76 12.88 9.45
C ALA A 88 -23.75 12.69 10.98
N GLU A 89 -23.71 13.78 11.74
CA GLU A 89 -23.97 13.72 13.18
C GLU A 89 -25.47 13.55 13.49
N PRO A 90 -25.79 12.99 14.67
CA PRO A 90 -26.96 12.16 14.91
C PRO A 90 -28.15 12.98 15.43
N SER A 91 -29.33 12.80 14.82
CA SER A 91 -30.58 13.24 15.42
C SER A 91 -30.96 12.28 16.57
N GLY A 92 -30.75 12.71 17.81
CA GLY A 92 -31.43 12.16 18.99
C GLY A 92 -31.79 13.27 19.98
N PRO A 93 -32.64 13.04 21.00
CA PRO A 93 -33.81 12.16 21.09
C PRO A 93 -35.09 12.98 21.43
N ARG A 94 -36.29 12.49 21.09
CA ARG A 94 -37.53 12.93 21.75
C ARG A 94 -38.35 11.71 22.13
N SER A 95 -38.05 11.15 23.30
CA SER A 95 -38.97 10.30 24.03
C SER A 95 -39.89 11.15 24.90
N ALA A 96 -41.12 10.67 25.03
CA ALA A 96 -42.12 10.95 26.05
C ALA A 96 -42.90 12.27 25.95
N ASP A 97 -44.16 12.17 25.52
CA ASP A 97 -45.24 12.47 26.46
C ASP A 97 -46.34 11.40 26.31
N ALA A 98 -46.74 10.85 27.45
CA ALA A 98 -47.67 9.76 27.59
C ALA A 98 -49.01 10.28 28.11
N ALA A 99 -50.08 9.78 27.52
CA ALA A 99 -51.38 9.52 28.16
C ALA A 99 -52.13 10.68 28.88
N SER A 100 -53.26 11.09 28.31
CA SER A 100 -54.47 11.47 29.07
C SER A 100 -55.70 11.35 28.16
N THR A 101 -56.47 10.26 28.22
CA THR A 101 -57.73 10.10 28.99
C THR A 101 -58.91 10.99 28.57
N ALA A 102 -59.90 10.31 27.96
CA ALA A 102 -61.33 10.33 28.33
C ALA A 102 -62.27 11.47 27.87
N THR A 103 -63.45 11.01 27.43
CA THR A 103 -64.80 11.59 27.64
C THR A 103 -65.42 12.50 26.56
N GLU A 104 -66.34 11.90 25.79
CA GLU A 104 -67.76 12.31 25.60
C GLU A 104 -68.09 13.78 25.21
N LYS A 105 -68.74 13.97 24.04
CA LYS A 105 -70.12 14.50 23.79
C LYS A 105 -70.29 15.26 22.45
N LYS A 106 -71.24 14.76 21.65
CA LYS A 106 -72.08 15.44 20.59
C LYS A 106 -72.52 16.87 21.02
N PRO A 107 -72.81 17.91 20.17
CA PRO A 107 -73.77 17.99 19.02
C PRO A 107 -73.33 18.79 17.77
N GLU A 108 -73.77 18.48 16.55
CA GLU A 108 -75.06 18.74 15.84
C GLU A 108 -75.16 20.13 15.16
N LYS A 109 -75.77 20.11 13.95
CA LYS A 109 -76.20 21.19 13.04
C LYS A 109 -75.10 21.71 12.09
N ARG A 110 -75.32 21.77 10.77
CA ARG A 110 -76.54 22.19 10.06
C ARG A 110 -76.58 21.62 8.64
#